data_AF-A0A847BKH8-F1
#
_entry.id   AF-A0A847BKH8-F1
#
_cell.length_a   1.000
_cell.length_b   1.000
_cell.length_c   1.000
_cell.angle_alpha   90.00
_cell.angle_beta   90.00
_cell.angle_gamma   90.00
#
_symmetry.space_group_name_H-M   'P 1'
#
loop_
_entity.id
_entity.type
_entity.pdbx_description
1 polymer ?
#
loop_
_entity_poly.entity_id
_entity_poly.type
_entity_poly.pdbx_seq_one_letter_code
_entity_poly.pdbx_strand_id
1 'polypeptide(L)'
;MFYFNKDTWVFSSESVTEGHPDKVCDQISDAVLDALLVRDKNARVACEVVASTGMVVVLGELSTSAYADIPQIVRNTVRDIGYSNSRTGFDADSCAVLTSIDEQSPDIAMGVDQCLESKEGLMEATTGAGDQGIMFGYANSDTPEFMPLPISLAHQLSKRLADVRKSGLTDSLLPDGKTQVTIRYQGEQPVHVDAVVVSTQHYENYDLEEVRAEVKKHVLGPVLDDSLFTDETRVLINPT
;
A
#
# COMPACT_ATOMS: atom_id res chain seq x y z
N MET A 1 -18.36 43.34 -9.62
CA MET A 1 -17.50 42.17 -9.85
C MET A 1 -17.00 41.75 -8.47
N PHE A 2 -17.68 40.80 -7.82
CA PHE A 2 -17.32 40.37 -6.47
C PHE A 2 -16.11 39.43 -6.58
N TYR A 3 -14.93 39.94 -6.21
CA TYR A 3 -13.79 39.09 -5.91
C TYR A 3 -14.08 38.41 -4.57
N PHE A 4 -14.55 37.17 -4.61
CA PHE A 4 -14.47 36.31 -3.43
C PHE A 4 -12.99 35.97 -3.25
N ASN A 5 -12.39 36.49 -2.18
CA ASN A 5 -11.07 36.06 -1.74
C ASN A 5 -11.21 34.58 -1.38
N LYS A 6 -10.77 33.69 -2.28
CA LYS A 6 -10.77 32.25 -1.98
C LYS A 6 -9.62 32.02 -1.01
N ASP A 7 -9.94 31.61 0.22
CA ASP A 7 -8.92 31.21 1.19
C ASP A 7 -8.00 30.17 0.54
N THR A 8 -6.70 30.41 0.68
CA THR A 8 -5.66 29.50 0.19
C THR A 8 -5.20 28.64 1.34
N TRP A 9 -5.13 27.34 1.12
CA TRP A 9 -4.71 26.36 2.11
C TRP A 9 -3.86 25.27 1.45
N VAL A 10 -3.15 24.49 2.27
CA VAL A 10 -2.33 23.36 1.82
C VAL A 10 -2.82 22.09 2.46
N PHE A 11 -2.74 20.99 1.71
CA PHE A 11 -3.07 19.66 2.19
C PHE A 11 -1.99 18.67 1.77
N SER A 12 -1.66 17.74 2.64
CA SER A 12 -0.64 16.72 2.35
C SER A 12 -1.23 15.33 2.43
N SER A 13 -0.78 14.45 1.55
CA SER A 13 -0.99 13.02 1.66
C SER A 13 0.30 12.29 1.32
N GLU A 14 0.42 11.06 1.80
CA GLU A 14 1.60 10.24 1.62
C GLU A 14 1.23 8.84 1.13
N SER A 15 2.23 8.16 0.60
CA SER A 15 2.17 6.77 0.18
C SER A 15 3.52 6.12 0.39
N VAL A 16 3.53 4.79 0.37
CA VAL A 16 4.73 3.97 0.46
C VAL A 16 4.71 2.93 -0.66
N THR A 17 5.89 2.44 -1.03
CA THR A 17 6.04 1.41 -2.07
C THR A 17 5.59 0.04 -1.53
N GLU A 18 5.43 -0.91 -2.44
CA GLU A 18 5.25 -2.33 -2.12
C GLU A 18 6.39 -2.92 -1.27
N GLY A 19 7.55 -2.28 -1.22
CA GLY A 19 8.70 -2.72 -0.42
C GLY A 19 8.69 -2.21 1.03
N HIS A 20 7.81 -1.29 1.39
CA HIS A 20 7.68 -0.83 2.77
C HIS A 20 7.28 -2.00 3.68
N PRO A 21 7.89 -2.18 4.86
CA PRO A 21 7.64 -3.35 5.70
C PRO A 21 6.17 -3.57 6.03
N ASP A 22 5.42 -2.50 6.33
CA ASP A 22 3.97 -2.63 6.57
C ASP A 22 3.22 -3.12 5.32
N LYS A 23 3.60 -2.65 4.13
CA LYS A 23 3.01 -3.12 2.86
C LYS A 23 3.48 -4.49 2.44
N VAL A 24 4.66 -4.93 2.88
CA VAL A 24 5.08 -6.34 2.75
C VAL A 24 4.16 -7.23 3.57
N CYS A 25 3.82 -6.84 4.81
CA CYS A 25 2.86 -7.57 5.63
C CYS A 25 1.48 -7.65 4.96
N ASP A 26 0.92 -6.51 4.52
CA ASP A 26 -0.37 -6.45 3.83
C ASP A 26 -0.40 -7.41 2.61
N GLN A 27 0.64 -7.36 1.76
CA GLN A 27 0.71 -8.21 0.57
C GLN A 27 0.84 -9.70 0.90
N ILE A 28 1.53 -10.06 1.99
CA ILE A 28 1.62 -11.45 2.42
C ILE A 28 0.26 -11.93 2.94
N SER A 29 -0.42 -11.13 3.76
CA SER A 29 -1.77 -11.43 4.26
C SER A 29 -2.74 -11.68 3.10
N ASP A 30 -2.77 -10.79 2.11
CA ASP A 30 -3.63 -10.92 0.94
C ASP A 30 -3.22 -12.08 0.02
N ALA A 31 -1.93 -12.39 -0.10
CA ALA A 31 -1.49 -13.55 -0.87
C ALA A 31 -1.92 -14.89 -0.24
N VAL A 32 -2.00 -14.96 1.09
CA VAL A 32 -2.58 -16.11 1.80
C VAL A 32 -4.08 -16.19 1.54
N LEU A 33 -4.81 -15.07 1.63
CA LEU A 33 -6.23 -14.98 1.29
C LEU A 33 -6.50 -15.49 -0.12
N ASP A 34 -5.76 -14.98 -1.12
CA ASP A 34 -5.90 -15.37 -2.52
C ASP A 34 -5.66 -16.87 -2.74
N ALA A 35 -4.60 -17.41 -2.13
CA ALA A 35 -4.27 -18.83 -2.26
C ALA A 35 -5.40 -19.75 -1.76
N LEU A 36 -6.11 -19.32 -0.71
CA LEU A 36 -7.24 -20.04 -0.13
C LEU A 36 -8.51 -19.84 -0.99
N LEU A 37 -8.85 -18.60 -1.35
CA LEU A 37 -10.04 -18.27 -2.14
C LEU A 37 -10.02 -18.84 -3.56
N VAL A 38 -8.84 -19.16 -4.11
CA VAL A 38 -8.73 -19.88 -5.39
C VAL A 38 -9.29 -21.30 -5.28
N ARG A 39 -9.15 -21.95 -4.12
CA ARG A 39 -9.50 -23.37 -3.90
C ARG A 39 -10.82 -23.53 -3.14
N ASP A 40 -11.13 -22.60 -2.26
CA ASP A 40 -12.33 -22.59 -1.44
C ASP A 40 -12.93 -21.18 -1.43
N LYS A 41 -13.99 -20.97 -2.23
CA LYS A 41 -14.65 -19.67 -2.36
C LYS A 41 -15.36 -19.19 -1.10
N ASN A 42 -15.55 -20.08 -0.12
CA ASN A 42 -16.18 -19.77 1.16
C ASN A 42 -15.15 -19.70 2.31
N ALA A 43 -13.85 -19.74 2.00
CA ALA A 43 -12.81 -19.61 3.00
C ALA A 43 -12.97 -18.32 3.80
N ARG A 44 -12.84 -18.42 5.12
CA ARG A 44 -12.78 -17.29 6.05
C ARG A 44 -11.36 -17.12 6.50
N VAL A 45 -10.84 -15.91 6.35
CA VAL A 45 -9.42 -15.62 6.52
C VAL A 45 -9.30 -14.32 7.29
N ALA A 46 -8.76 -14.42 8.51
CA ALA A 46 -8.21 -13.30 9.25
C ALA A 46 -6.71 -13.58 9.39
N CYS A 47 -5.93 -13.15 8.39
CA CYS A 47 -4.50 -13.42 8.31
C CYS A 47 -3.71 -12.17 8.67
N GLU A 48 -2.97 -12.23 9.76
CA GLU A 48 -2.14 -11.14 10.25
C GLU A 48 -0.66 -11.45 10.04
N VAL A 49 0.13 -10.46 9.65
CA VAL A 49 1.55 -10.64 9.36
C VAL A 49 2.39 -9.62 10.10
N VAL A 50 3.43 -10.10 10.77
CA VAL A 50 4.46 -9.28 11.38
C VAL A 50 5.80 -9.59 10.73
N ALA A 51 6.47 -8.58 10.21
CA ALA A 51 7.80 -8.70 9.62
C ALA A 51 8.84 -7.93 10.45
N SER A 52 10.03 -8.50 10.59
CA SER A 52 11.19 -7.87 11.20
C SER A 52 12.47 -8.40 10.57
N THR A 53 13.64 -8.01 11.08
CA THR A 53 14.94 -8.42 10.53
C THR A 53 15.05 -9.95 10.48
N GLY A 54 15.09 -10.50 9.26
CA GLY A 54 15.27 -11.93 9.01
C GLY A 54 14.08 -12.82 9.38
N MET A 55 12.89 -12.26 9.67
CA MET A 55 11.74 -13.05 10.14
C MET A 55 10.41 -12.50 9.63
N VAL A 56 9.52 -13.42 9.23
CA VAL A 56 8.09 -13.21 9.00
C VAL A 56 7.31 -14.12 9.93
N VAL A 57 6.33 -13.58 10.64
CA VAL A 57 5.39 -14.34 11.46
C VAL A 57 3.99 -14.15 10.88
N VAL A 58 3.35 -15.27 10.53
CA VAL A 58 1.97 -15.31 10.03
C VAL A 58 1.07 -15.84 11.15
N LEU A 59 0.04 -15.07 11.48
CA LEU A 59 -0.83 -15.23 12.64
C LEU A 59 -2.31 -15.16 12.22
N GLY A 60 -3.21 -15.54 13.11
CA GLY A 60 -4.65 -15.29 12.99
C GLY A 60 -5.47 -16.57 12.78
N GLU A 61 -6.70 -16.40 12.30
CA GLU A 61 -7.69 -17.48 12.21
C GLU A 61 -8.13 -17.76 10.78
N LEU A 62 -8.07 -19.04 10.38
CA LEU A 62 -8.53 -19.51 9.08
C LEU A 62 -9.61 -20.58 9.24
N SER A 63 -10.70 -20.49 8.48
CA SER A 63 -11.67 -21.58 8.32
C SER A 63 -11.86 -21.88 6.84
N THR A 64 -11.34 -23.03 6.42
CA THR A 64 -11.32 -23.43 5.02
C THR A 64 -11.05 -24.93 4.89
N SER A 65 -11.52 -25.51 3.78
CA SER A 65 -11.17 -26.87 3.35
C SER A 65 -9.89 -26.93 2.50
N ALA A 66 -9.35 -25.77 2.11
CA ALA A 66 -8.16 -25.67 1.27
C ALA A 66 -6.87 -25.76 2.10
N TYR A 67 -5.82 -26.30 1.48
CA TYR A 67 -4.45 -26.21 1.99
C TYR A 67 -3.72 -25.02 1.37
N ALA A 68 -2.95 -24.28 2.15
CA ALA A 68 -2.02 -23.25 1.67
C ALA A 68 -0.62 -23.50 2.25
N ASP A 69 0.39 -23.51 1.38
CA ASP A 69 1.81 -23.58 1.79
C ASP A 69 2.27 -22.17 2.17
N ILE A 70 1.98 -21.77 3.41
CA ILE A 70 2.25 -20.43 3.92
C ILE A 70 3.74 -20.04 3.79
N PRO A 71 4.72 -20.88 4.17
CA PRO A 71 6.12 -20.58 3.92
C PRO A 71 6.44 -20.29 2.46
N GLN A 72 5.93 -21.10 1.52
CA GLN A 72 6.19 -20.87 0.11
C GLN A 72 5.53 -19.58 -0.40
N ILE A 73 4.29 -19.29 0.04
CA ILE A 73 3.57 -18.05 -0.31
C ILE A 73 4.37 -16.83 0.17
N VAL A 74 4.76 -16.80 1.45
CA VAL A 74 5.58 -15.73 2.03
C VAL A 74 6.84 -15.50 1.21
N ARG A 75 7.61 -16.56 0.91
CA ARG A 75 8.87 -16.43 0.16
C ARG A 75 8.64 -15.92 -1.25
N ASN A 76 7.58 -16.36 -1.93
CA ASN A 76 7.25 -15.89 -3.27
C ASN A 76 6.85 -14.41 -3.26
N THR A 77 5.96 -14.00 -2.36
CA THR A 77 5.54 -12.60 -2.23
C THR A 77 6.74 -11.69 -1.94
N VAL A 78 7.61 -12.05 -0.99
CA VAL A 78 8.82 -11.28 -0.65
C VAL A 78 9.78 -11.16 -1.86
N ARG A 79 9.92 -12.24 -2.64
CA ARG A 79 10.75 -12.25 -3.85
C ARG A 79 10.17 -11.37 -4.96
N ASP A 80 8.86 -11.42 -5.16
CA ASP A 80 8.15 -10.62 -6.19
C ASP A 80 8.19 -9.12 -5.89
N ILE A 81 8.20 -8.76 -4.59
CA ILE A 81 8.46 -7.39 -4.14
C ILE A 81 9.89 -6.96 -4.49
N GLY A 82 10.86 -7.88 -4.42
CA GLY A 82 12.24 -7.66 -4.86
C GLY A 82 13.30 -7.92 -3.77
N TYR A 83 12.89 -8.37 -2.59
CA TYR A 83 13.80 -8.79 -1.52
C TYR A 83 14.34 -10.20 -1.81
N SER A 84 15.32 -10.27 -2.70
CA SER A 84 15.82 -11.51 -3.31
C SER A 84 17.30 -11.79 -3.04
N ASN A 85 17.96 -10.94 -2.25
CA ASN A 85 19.34 -11.17 -1.85
C ASN A 85 19.65 -10.45 -0.53
N SER A 86 20.64 -10.92 0.22
CA SER A 86 20.97 -10.35 1.53
C SER A 86 21.40 -8.88 1.52
N ARG A 87 21.78 -8.31 0.36
CA ARG A 87 22.21 -6.89 0.27
C ARG A 87 21.04 -5.92 0.36
N THR A 88 19.81 -6.39 0.21
CA THR A 88 18.61 -5.55 0.36
C THR A 88 18.17 -5.36 1.81
N GLY A 89 18.86 -5.99 2.77
CA GLY A 89 18.53 -5.96 4.21
C GLY A 89 17.46 -6.96 4.64
N PHE A 90 16.78 -7.57 3.67
CA PHE A 90 15.80 -8.65 3.83
C PHE A 90 15.86 -9.59 2.62
N ASP A 91 15.69 -10.89 2.82
CA ASP A 91 15.88 -11.90 1.77
C ASP A 91 14.86 -13.04 1.91
N ALA A 92 14.09 -13.25 0.84
CA ALA A 92 13.09 -14.30 0.71
C ALA A 92 13.65 -15.72 0.97
N ASP A 93 14.92 -15.99 0.65
CA ASP A 93 15.47 -17.34 0.74
C ASP A 93 16.06 -17.64 2.12
N SER A 94 16.52 -16.63 2.86
CA SER A 94 17.15 -16.80 4.16
C SER A 94 16.27 -16.42 5.36
N CYS A 95 15.14 -15.71 5.14
CA CYS A 95 14.27 -15.33 6.25
C CYS A 95 13.60 -16.55 6.90
N ALA A 96 13.41 -16.48 8.22
CA ALA A 96 12.57 -17.39 8.97
C ALA A 96 11.10 -17.09 8.67
N VAL A 97 10.30 -18.14 8.47
CA VAL A 97 8.84 -18.04 8.37
C VAL A 97 8.23 -18.86 9.49
N LEU A 98 7.53 -18.18 10.39
CA LEU A 98 6.83 -18.77 11.52
C LEU A 98 5.32 -18.66 11.27
N THR A 99 4.58 -19.72 11.62
CA THR A 99 3.13 -19.77 11.48
C THR A 99 2.50 -20.11 12.81
N SER A 100 1.54 -19.31 13.26
CA SER A 100 0.68 -19.59 14.41
C SER A 100 -0.75 -19.27 14.00
N ILE A 101 -1.37 -20.23 13.30
CA ILE A 101 -2.71 -20.08 12.73
C ILE A 101 -3.64 -21.05 13.44
N ASP A 102 -4.79 -20.55 13.88
CA ASP A 102 -5.86 -21.32 14.50
C ASP A 102 -7.11 -21.40 13.61
N GLU A 103 -8.05 -22.27 13.97
CA GLU A 103 -9.38 -22.30 13.34
C GLU A 103 -10.25 -21.15 13.89
N GLN A 104 -11.13 -20.57 13.07
CA GLN A 104 -12.05 -19.51 13.53
C GLN A 104 -12.90 -19.98 14.71
N SER A 105 -13.10 -19.10 15.70
CA SER A 105 -13.98 -19.37 16.84
C SER A 105 -15.40 -19.76 16.40
N PRO A 106 -15.95 -20.88 16.90
CA PRO A 106 -17.34 -21.28 16.62
C PRO A 106 -18.38 -20.23 17.03
N ASP A 107 -18.10 -19.42 18.05
CA ASP A 107 -18.99 -18.36 18.53
C ASP A 107 -19.10 -17.22 17.50
N ILE A 108 -18.00 -16.88 16.85
CA ILE A 108 -17.95 -15.89 15.76
C ILE A 108 -18.67 -16.47 14.53
N ALA A 109 -18.38 -17.73 14.18
CA ALA A 109 -19.01 -18.40 13.05
C ALA A 109 -20.55 -18.41 13.18
N MET A 110 -21.09 -18.72 14.36
CA MET A 110 -22.55 -18.73 14.61
C MET A 110 -23.20 -17.35 14.46
N GLY A 111 -22.49 -16.27 14.77
CA GLY A 111 -22.96 -14.89 14.60
C GLY A 111 -22.99 -14.44 13.14
N VAL A 112 -22.00 -14.90 12.35
CA VAL A 112 -21.85 -14.55 10.93
C VAL A 112 -22.73 -15.40 10.02
N ASP A 113 -22.83 -16.71 10.29
CA ASP A 113 -23.55 -17.68 9.45
C ASP A 113 -25.05 -17.41 9.36
N GLN A 114 -25.62 -16.92 10.47
CA GLN A 114 -27.01 -16.53 10.58
C GLN A 114 -27.14 -15.24 11.40
N CYS A 115 -27.39 -14.14 10.70
CA CYS A 115 -27.71 -12.85 11.29
C CYS A 115 -29.00 -12.94 12.13
N LEU A 116 -29.14 -12.00 13.07
CA LEU A 116 -30.27 -11.96 13.99
C LEU A 116 -31.60 -11.79 13.24
N GLU A 117 -31.60 -10.94 12.23
CA GLU A 117 -32.77 -10.64 11.39
C GLU A 117 -33.25 -11.88 10.63
N SER A 118 -32.32 -12.73 10.18
CA SER A 118 -32.66 -14.01 9.55
C SER A 118 -33.22 -15.01 10.58
N LYS A 119 -32.62 -15.09 11.78
CA LYS A 119 -33.12 -15.92 12.90
C LYS A 119 -34.53 -15.52 13.35
N GLU A 120 -34.85 -14.23 13.26
CA GLU A 120 -36.17 -13.68 13.60
C GLU A 120 -37.17 -13.70 12.42
N GLY A 121 -36.76 -14.19 11.25
CA GLY A 121 -37.61 -14.29 10.05
C GLY A 121 -37.89 -12.95 9.36
N LEU A 122 -37.07 -11.93 9.62
CA LEU A 122 -37.21 -10.56 9.10
C LEU A 122 -36.47 -10.33 7.78
N MET A 123 -35.50 -11.19 7.43
CA MET A 123 -34.70 -11.06 6.20
C MET A 123 -34.27 -12.42 5.61
N GLU A 124 -34.24 -12.53 4.28
CA GLU A 124 -33.79 -13.74 3.58
C GLU A 124 -32.25 -13.89 3.56
N ALA A 125 -31.52 -12.78 3.57
CA ALA A 125 -30.06 -12.81 3.66
C ALA A 125 -29.64 -13.34 5.03
N THR A 126 -28.77 -14.35 5.02
CA THR A 126 -28.37 -15.06 6.24
C THR A 126 -27.09 -14.50 6.86
N THR A 127 -26.25 -13.81 6.09
CA THR A 127 -24.91 -13.40 6.57
C THR A 127 -24.97 -12.11 7.38
N GLY A 128 -24.46 -12.15 8.60
CA GLY A 128 -24.30 -10.97 9.47
C GLY A 128 -22.96 -10.27 9.25
N ALA A 129 -22.80 -9.07 9.82
CA ALA A 129 -21.50 -8.42 9.90
C ALA A 129 -20.53 -9.27 10.75
N GLY A 130 -19.26 -9.36 10.32
CA GLY A 130 -18.21 -10.10 11.04
C GLY A 130 -17.80 -9.46 12.37
N ASP A 131 -17.94 -8.14 12.45
CA ASP A 131 -17.69 -7.34 13.65
C ASP A 131 -18.49 -6.02 13.56
N GLN A 132 -18.56 -5.27 14.66
CA GLN A 132 -19.05 -3.90 14.67
C GLN A 132 -18.10 -2.97 13.89
N GLY A 133 -18.65 -1.97 13.21
CA GLY A 133 -17.81 -1.03 12.45
C GLY A 133 -18.54 0.19 11.91
N ILE A 134 -17.74 1.15 11.44
CA ILE A 134 -18.19 2.34 10.70
C ILE A 134 -17.36 2.45 9.43
N MET A 135 -18.01 2.76 8.31
CA MET A 135 -17.38 2.84 7.00
C MET A 135 -17.66 4.20 6.38
N PHE A 136 -16.65 4.79 5.75
CA PHE A 136 -16.76 6.04 5.00
C PHE A 136 -16.39 5.79 3.55
N GLY A 137 -17.25 6.24 2.63
CA GLY A 137 -16.92 6.36 1.21
C GLY A 137 -16.66 7.82 0.87
N TYR A 138 -15.65 8.08 0.04
CA TYR A 138 -15.31 9.42 -0.42
C TYR A 138 -15.05 9.39 -1.92
N ALA A 139 -15.46 10.45 -2.62
CA ALA A 139 -15.12 10.72 -4.01
C ALA A 139 -15.10 12.23 -4.23
N ASN A 140 -14.18 12.70 -5.08
CA ASN A 140 -14.19 14.08 -5.58
C ASN A 140 -13.82 14.11 -7.07
N SER A 141 -13.86 15.27 -7.70
CA SER A 141 -13.55 15.41 -9.14
C SER A 141 -12.13 15.92 -9.39
N ASP A 142 -11.22 15.81 -8.42
CA ASP A 142 -9.85 16.32 -8.58
C ASP A 142 -9.06 15.53 -9.63
N THR A 143 -9.40 14.25 -9.82
CA THR A 143 -8.73 13.31 -10.72
C THR A 143 -9.74 12.46 -11.52
N PRO A 144 -9.36 11.88 -12.69
CA PRO A 144 -10.24 11.01 -13.48
C PRO A 144 -10.74 9.76 -12.75
N GLU A 145 -9.98 9.26 -11.78
CA GLU A 145 -10.33 8.13 -10.91
C GLU A 145 -11.20 8.51 -9.70
N PHE A 146 -11.65 9.77 -9.63
CA PHE A 146 -12.48 10.35 -8.58
C PHE A 146 -11.87 10.35 -7.17
N MET A 147 -10.55 10.48 -7.09
CA MET A 147 -9.77 10.53 -5.85
C MET A 147 -9.16 11.91 -5.59
N PRO A 148 -8.93 12.31 -4.32
CA PRO A 148 -8.20 13.53 -4.02
C PRO A 148 -6.82 13.54 -4.69
N LEU A 149 -6.47 14.66 -5.33
CA LEU A 149 -5.18 14.79 -6.03
C LEU A 149 -3.95 14.47 -5.16
N PRO A 150 -3.85 14.89 -3.88
CA PRO A 150 -2.67 14.63 -3.05
C PRO A 150 -2.36 13.14 -2.90
N ILE A 151 -3.38 12.32 -2.60
CA ILE A 151 -3.19 10.87 -2.41
C ILE A 151 -3.00 10.14 -3.74
N SER A 152 -3.70 10.58 -4.80
CA SER A 152 -3.50 10.02 -6.14
C SER A 152 -2.05 10.21 -6.60
N LEU A 153 -1.50 11.43 -6.51
CA LEU A 153 -0.11 11.68 -6.88
C LEU A 153 0.88 10.92 -6.00
N ALA A 154 0.66 10.85 -4.68
CA ALA A 154 1.53 10.06 -3.80
C ALA A 154 1.55 8.57 -4.22
N HIS A 155 0.39 7.96 -4.49
CA HIS A 155 0.32 6.59 -4.99
C HIS A 155 0.98 6.41 -6.36
N GLN A 156 0.79 7.35 -7.29
CA GLN A 156 1.41 7.29 -8.60
C GLN A 156 2.95 7.38 -8.50
N LEU A 157 3.47 8.21 -7.60
CA LEU A 157 4.91 8.33 -7.35
C LEU A 157 5.48 7.05 -6.72
N SER A 158 4.83 6.47 -5.71
CA SER A 158 5.29 5.24 -5.07
C SER A 158 5.21 4.04 -6.03
N LYS A 159 4.15 3.96 -6.84
CA LYS A 159 4.05 2.98 -7.92
C LYS A 159 5.16 3.18 -8.95
N ARG A 160 5.43 4.43 -9.35
CA ARG A 160 6.46 4.73 -10.35
C ARG A 160 7.86 4.37 -9.84
N LEU A 161 8.18 4.58 -8.56
CA LEU A 161 9.42 4.09 -7.95
C LEU A 161 9.57 2.57 -8.10
N ALA A 162 8.51 1.81 -7.83
CA ALA A 162 8.52 0.36 -8.01
C ALA A 162 8.68 -0.03 -9.50
N ASP A 163 7.97 0.64 -10.41
CA ASP A 163 8.03 0.37 -11.85
C ASP A 163 9.43 0.60 -12.43
N VAL A 164 10.10 1.72 -12.08
CA VAL A 164 11.45 2.02 -12.61
C VAL A 164 12.51 1.07 -12.08
N ARG A 165 12.37 0.63 -10.81
CA ARG A 165 13.22 -0.41 -10.22
C ARG A 165 13.00 -1.75 -10.91
N LYS A 166 11.76 -2.23 -11.00
CA LYS A 166 11.44 -3.56 -11.58
C LYS A 166 11.76 -3.66 -13.07
N SER A 167 11.67 -2.55 -13.80
CA SER A 167 12.02 -2.52 -15.23
C SER A 167 13.52 -2.45 -15.50
N GLY A 168 14.35 -2.21 -14.47
CA GLY A 168 15.79 -1.97 -14.65
C GLY A 168 16.09 -0.63 -15.34
N LEU A 169 15.14 0.32 -15.31
CA LEU A 169 15.39 1.67 -15.82
C LEU A 169 16.38 2.43 -14.91
N THR A 170 16.42 2.06 -13.63
CA THR A 170 17.45 2.45 -12.68
C THR A 170 17.98 1.21 -11.96
N ASP A 171 19.29 1.15 -11.76
CA ASP A 171 19.93 0.05 -11.01
C ASP A 171 20.20 0.43 -9.54
N SER A 172 20.00 1.70 -9.20
CA SER A 172 20.32 2.26 -7.88
C SER A 172 19.30 1.91 -6.80
N LEU A 173 18.03 1.70 -7.16
CA LEU A 173 16.92 1.67 -6.21
C LEU A 173 16.67 0.28 -5.61
N LEU A 174 16.28 0.29 -4.33
CA LEU A 174 15.86 -0.87 -3.56
C LEU A 174 14.34 -0.82 -3.30
N PRO A 175 13.72 -1.92 -2.80
CA PRO A 175 12.26 -2.01 -2.73
C PRO A 175 11.57 -0.95 -1.85
N ASP A 176 12.14 -0.58 -0.70
CA ASP A 176 11.50 0.38 0.22
C ASP A 176 11.57 1.83 -0.30
N GLY A 177 10.44 2.52 -0.18
CA GLY A 177 10.28 3.90 -0.60
C GLY A 177 9.01 4.54 -0.06
N LYS A 178 9.06 5.85 0.08
CA LYS A 178 8.02 6.70 0.66
C LYS A 178 7.89 7.97 -0.17
N THR A 179 6.66 8.45 -0.31
CA THR A 179 6.35 9.63 -1.10
C THR A 179 5.34 10.47 -0.35
N GLN A 180 5.53 11.79 -0.34
CA GLN A 180 4.56 12.73 0.21
C GLN A 180 4.36 13.86 -0.78
N VAL A 181 3.10 14.25 -1.00
CA VAL A 181 2.74 15.35 -1.89
C VAL A 181 1.90 16.34 -1.12
N THR A 182 2.32 17.60 -1.12
CA THR A 182 1.59 18.73 -0.57
C THR A 182 1.00 19.54 -1.73
N ILE A 183 -0.32 19.67 -1.76
CA ILE A 183 -1.03 20.45 -2.77
C ILE A 183 -1.55 21.75 -2.15
N ARG A 184 -1.35 22.86 -2.86
CA ARG A 184 -1.98 24.14 -2.57
C ARG A 184 -3.33 24.20 -3.26
N TYR A 185 -4.35 24.57 -2.49
CA TYR A 185 -5.73 24.72 -2.93
C TYR A 185 -6.17 26.19 -2.86
N GLN A 186 -7.01 26.61 -3.80
CA GLN A 186 -7.76 27.87 -3.75
C GLN A 186 -9.26 27.57 -3.68
N GLY A 187 -9.84 27.68 -2.48
CA GLY A 187 -11.14 27.06 -2.22
C GLY A 187 -11.02 25.54 -2.39
N GLU A 188 -11.83 24.93 -3.26
CA GLU A 188 -11.81 23.48 -3.49
C GLU A 188 -10.92 23.05 -4.67
N GLN A 189 -10.28 23.99 -5.37
CA GLN A 189 -9.53 23.69 -6.59
C GLN A 189 -8.05 23.49 -6.27
N PRO A 190 -7.43 22.36 -6.66
CA PRO A 190 -5.99 22.20 -6.59
C PRO A 190 -5.34 23.12 -7.63
N VAL A 191 -4.37 23.92 -7.21
CA VAL A 191 -3.75 24.93 -8.09
C VAL A 191 -2.25 24.78 -8.26
N HIS A 192 -1.56 24.07 -7.36
CA HIS A 192 -0.11 23.93 -7.41
C HIS A 192 0.40 22.80 -6.51
N VAL A 193 1.46 22.11 -6.92
CA VAL A 193 2.22 21.19 -6.06
C VAL A 193 3.20 22.00 -5.21
N ASP A 194 2.87 22.22 -3.94
CA ASP A 194 3.64 23.06 -3.02
C ASP A 194 4.95 22.39 -2.55
N ALA A 195 4.90 21.08 -2.31
CA ALA A 195 6.07 20.28 -1.98
C ALA A 195 5.91 18.82 -2.40
N VAL A 196 7.03 18.19 -2.77
CA VAL A 196 7.13 16.75 -3.01
C VAL A 196 8.32 16.21 -2.22
N VAL A 197 8.06 15.19 -1.41
CA VAL A 197 9.10 14.45 -0.70
C VAL A 197 9.14 13.04 -1.27
N VAL A 198 10.33 12.57 -1.62
CA VAL A 198 10.60 11.18 -1.98
C VAL A 198 11.76 10.69 -1.14
N SER A 199 11.54 9.62 -0.37
CA SER A 199 12.60 8.89 0.31
C SER A 199 12.63 7.48 -0.28
N THR A 200 13.74 7.05 -0.84
CA THR A 200 13.86 5.73 -1.44
C THR A 200 15.16 5.06 -1.02
N GLN A 201 15.04 3.80 -0.64
CA GLN A 201 16.17 2.94 -0.37
C GLN A 201 16.96 2.75 -1.67
N HIS A 202 18.29 2.76 -1.55
CA HIS A 202 19.21 2.63 -2.68
C HIS A 202 20.47 1.91 -2.23
N TYR A 203 21.23 1.35 -3.18
CA TYR A 203 22.50 0.72 -2.86
C TYR A 203 23.56 1.75 -2.46
N GLU A 204 24.37 1.43 -1.44
CA GLU A 204 25.39 2.30 -0.86
C GLU A 204 26.49 2.75 -1.83
N ASN A 205 26.64 2.06 -2.96
CA ASN A 205 27.67 2.37 -3.96
C ASN A 205 27.23 3.45 -4.97
N TYR A 206 26.01 3.98 -4.88
CA TYR A 206 25.53 5.07 -5.72
C TYR A 206 25.63 6.41 -4.99
N ASP A 207 26.03 7.46 -5.71
CA ASP A 207 26.07 8.79 -5.15
C ASP A 207 24.66 9.37 -4.99
N LEU A 208 24.47 10.16 -3.93
CA LEU A 208 23.15 10.71 -3.62
C LEU A 208 22.66 11.68 -4.70
N GLU A 209 23.55 12.42 -5.36
CA GLU A 209 23.16 13.32 -6.46
C GLU A 209 22.73 12.54 -7.70
N GLU A 210 23.32 11.37 -7.96
CA GLU A 210 22.89 10.47 -9.04
C GLU A 210 21.48 9.95 -8.75
N VAL A 211 21.23 9.45 -7.54
CA VAL A 211 19.89 8.99 -7.12
C VAL A 211 18.86 10.12 -7.22
N ARG A 212 19.21 11.34 -6.79
CA ARG A 212 18.33 12.52 -6.91
C ARG A 212 18.01 12.84 -8.37
N ALA A 213 18.99 12.79 -9.26
CA ALA A 213 18.79 13.04 -10.68
C ALA A 213 17.90 11.98 -11.34
N GLU A 214 18.12 10.70 -11.00
CA GLU A 214 17.30 9.59 -11.48
C GLU A 214 15.85 9.69 -11.02
N VAL A 215 15.60 9.96 -9.73
CA VAL A 215 14.25 10.13 -9.20
C VAL A 215 13.55 11.34 -9.86
N LYS A 216 14.22 12.48 -10.01
CA LYS A 216 13.63 13.63 -10.72
C LYS A 216 13.21 13.28 -12.15
N LYS A 217 14.11 12.63 -12.89
CA LYS A 217 13.91 12.34 -14.31
C LYS A 217 12.92 11.20 -14.57
N HIS A 218 13.03 10.12 -13.82
CA HIS A 218 12.33 8.87 -14.11
C HIS A 218 11.08 8.67 -13.25
N VAL A 219 10.96 9.38 -12.13
CA VAL A 219 9.82 9.27 -11.19
C VAL A 219 8.97 10.53 -11.20
N LEU A 220 9.56 11.70 -10.91
CA LEU A 220 8.77 12.94 -10.80
C LEU A 220 8.26 13.41 -12.17
N GLY A 221 9.15 13.55 -13.15
CA GLY A 221 8.80 14.08 -14.47
C GLY A 221 7.67 13.32 -15.19
N PRO A 222 7.63 11.98 -15.18
CA PRO A 222 6.54 11.24 -15.82
C PRO A 222 5.20 11.26 -15.07
N VAL A 223 5.17 11.66 -13.80
CA VAL A 223 3.97 11.59 -12.93
C VAL A 223 3.37 12.97 -12.71
N LEU A 224 4.22 13.99 -12.49
CA LEU A 224 3.76 15.33 -12.16
C LEU A 224 3.48 16.15 -13.42
N ASP A 225 2.27 16.68 -13.51
CA ASP A 225 1.83 17.57 -14.59
C ASP A 225 2.52 18.94 -14.49
N ASP A 226 3.16 19.38 -15.58
CA ASP A 226 3.85 20.68 -15.70
C ASP A 226 2.94 21.89 -15.42
N SER A 227 1.61 21.74 -15.49
CA SER A 227 0.65 22.79 -15.14
C SER A 227 0.54 23.04 -13.63
N LEU A 228 0.88 22.04 -12.80
CA LEU A 228 0.85 22.13 -11.34
C LEU A 228 2.25 22.09 -10.72
N PHE A 229 3.20 21.45 -11.39
CA PHE A 229 4.59 21.28 -10.99
C PHE A 229 5.47 22.32 -11.67
N THR A 230 6.02 23.26 -10.90
CA THR A 230 6.78 24.40 -11.43
C THR A 230 8.10 24.59 -10.68
N ASP A 231 8.91 25.57 -11.09
CA ASP A 231 10.16 25.95 -10.41
C ASP A 231 9.95 26.41 -8.95
N GLU A 232 8.71 26.77 -8.56
CA GLU A 232 8.36 27.11 -7.18
C GLU A 232 8.13 25.88 -6.30
N THR A 233 7.95 24.69 -6.88
CA THR A 233 7.69 23.46 -6.14
C THR A 233 8.93 23.05 -5.34
N ARG A 234 8.74 22.82 -4.05
CA ARG A 234 9.82 22.34 -3.17
C ARG A 234 10.02 20.83 -3.36
N VAL A 235 11.13 20.44 -3.99
CA VAL A 235 11.46 19.04 -4.23
C VAL A 235 12.52 18.56 -3.23
N LEU A 236 12.16 17.57 -2.42
CA LEU A 236 13.02 16.95 -1.41
C LEU A 236 13.20 15.46 -1.74
N ILE A 237 14.38 15.06 -2.18
CA ILE A 237 14.68 13.66 -2.51
C ILE A 237 15.80 13.16 -1.60
N ASN A 238 15.51 12.10 -0.85
CA ASN A 238 16.33 11.57 0.24
C ASN A 238 16.86 12.72 1.13
N PRO A 239 15.95 13.43 1.83
CA PRO A 239 16.34 14.53 2.72
C PRO A 239 17.00 14.06 4.03
N THR A 240 16.96 12.76 4.30
CA THR A 240 17.55 12.07 5.47
C THR A 240 18.75 11.24 5.08
#